data_AF-A0A7X8KE64-F1
#
_entry.id   AF-A0A7X8KE64-F1
#
_cell.length_a   1.000
_cell.length_b   1.000
_cell.length_c   1.000
_cell.angle_alpha   90.00
_cell.angle_beta   90.00
_cell.angle_gamma   90.00
#
_symmetry.space_group_name_H-M   'P 1'
#
loop_
_entity.id
_entity.type
_entity.pdbx_description
1 polymer ?
#
loop_
_entity_poly.entity_id
_entity_poly.type
_entity_poly.pdbx_seq_one_letter_code
_entity_poly.pdbx_strand_id
1 'polypeptide(L)' 'MNSSALCMMLITNITITAVAVYFFIKVLKTKPKQEPDSYSDNDEK' A
#
# COMPACT_ATOMS: atom_id res chain seq x y z
N MET A 1 6.45 -19.70 -29.38
CA MET A 1 5.66 -18.91 -28.41
C MET A 1 5.40 -17.55 -29.02
N ASN A 2 4.16 -17.06 -29.03
CA ASN A 2 3.82 -15.81 -29.69
C ASN A 2 4.40 -14.62 -28.89
N SER A 3 5.20 -13.76 -29.52
CA SER A 3 5.85 -12.61 -28.89
C SER A 3 4.84 -11.66 -28.22
N SER A 4 3.64 -11.53 -28.78
CA SER A 4 2.57 -10.72 -28.20
C SER A 4 2.10 -11.25 -26.84
N ALA A 5 2.03 -12.58 -26.68
CA ALA A 5 1.61 -13.19 -25.42
C ALA A 5 2.67 -12.97 -24.32
N LEU A 6 3.96 -13.05 -24.69
CA LEU A 6 5.07 -12.80 -23.77
C LEU A 6 5.10 -11.33 -23.32
N CYS A 7 4.90 -10.38 -24.23
CA CYS A 7 4.80 -8.96 -23.88
C CYS A 7 3.64 -8.68 -22.92
N MET A 8 2.44 -9.21 -23.19
CA MET A 8 1.27 -9.00 -22.33
C MET A 8 1.49 -9.57 -20.91
N MET A 9 2.12 -10.74 -20.82
CA MET A 9 2.47 -11.36 -19.55
C MET A 9 3.45 -10.50 -18.76
N LEU A 10 4.51 -9.99 -19.39
CA LEU A 10 5.50 -9.15 -18.72
C LEU A 10 4.91 -7.82 -18.24
N ILE A 11 4.13 -7.15 -19.10
CA ILE A 11 3.46 -5.89 -18.75
C ILE A 11 2.57 -6.09 -17.52
N THR A 12 1.74 -7.13 -17.53
CA THR A 12 0.82 -7.42 -16.42
C THR A 12 1.57 -7.65 -15.11
N ASN A 13 2.64 -8.45 -15.13
CA ASN A 13 3.45 -8.72 -13.94
C ASN A 13 4.14 -7.46 -13.42
N ILE A 14 4.71 -6.64 -14.31
CA ILE A 14 5.35 -5.36 -13.94
C ILE A 14 4.33 -4.41 -13.32
N THR A 15 3.13 -4.28 -13.91
CA THR A 15 2.08 -3.40 -13.38
C THR A 15 1.65 -3.82 -11.98
N ILE A 16 1.34 -5.10 -11.76
CA ILE A 16 0.94 -5.60 -10.43
C ILE A 16 2.06 -5.38 -9.41
N THR A 17 3.30 -5.70 -9.79
CA THR A 17 4.47 -5.50 -8.92
C THR A 17 4.65 -4.03 -8.55
N ALA A 18 4.54 -3.11 -9.51
CA ALA A 18 4.66 -1.68 -9.28
C ALA A 18 3.58 -1.15 -8.33
N VAL A 19 2.33 -1.59 -8.51
CA VAL A 19 1.21 -1.21 -7.61
C VAL A 19 1.44 -1.74 -6.19
N ALA A 20 1.88 -3.00 -6.05
CA ALA A 20 2.19 -3.57 -4.74
C ALA A 20 3.31 -2.80 -4.02
N VAL A 21 4.42 -2.54 -4.72
CA VAL A 21 5.54 -1.74 -4.18
C VAL A 21 5.09 -0.34 -3.78
N TYR A 22 4.26 0.32 -4.59
CA TYR A 22 3.70 1.62 -4.26
C TYR A 22 2.94 1.61 -2.93
N PHE A 23 2.05 0.64 -2.72
CA PHE A 23 1.29 0.54 -1.47
C PHE A 23 2.16 0.18 -0.27
N PHE A 24 3.16 -0.68 -0.43
CA PHE A 24 4.12 -0.96 0.66
C PHE A 24 4.89 0.30 1.06
N ILE A 25 5.42 1.05 0.08
CA ILE A 25 6.09 2.32 0.34
C ILE A 25 5.13 3.31 1.01
N LYS A 26 3.88 3.37 0.55
CA LYS A 26 2.86 4.23 1.14
C LYS A 26 2.62 3.86 2.60
N VAL A 27 2.45 2.59 2.94
CA VAL A 27 2.24 2.12 4.32
C VAL A 27 3.44 2.48 5.20
N LEU A 28 4.66 2.21 4.73
CA LEU A 28 5.89 2.48 5.50
C LEU A 28 6.16 3.98 5.71
N LYS A 29 5.71 4.84 4.80
CA LYS A 29 5.99 6.29 4.85
C LYS A 29 4.81 7.14 5.30
N THR A 30 3.60 6.58 5.36
CA THR A 30 2.43 7.33 5.83
C THR A 30 2.63 7.63 7.31
N LYS A 31 2.63 8.92 7.66
CA LYS A 31 2.69 9.33 9.06
C LYS A 31 1.49 8.73 9.81
N PRO A 32 1.67 8.21 11.04
CA PRO A 32 0.55 7.78 11.85
C PRO A 32 -0.44 8.93 11.95
N LYS A 33 -1.71 8.66 11.60
CA LYS A 33 -2.78 9.60 11.84
C LYS A 33 -2.85 9.79 13.35
N GLN A 34 -2.75 11.03 13.80
CA GLN A 34 -2.93 11.32 15.22
C GLN A 34 -4.40 11.04 15.54
N GLU A 35 -4.64 9.91 16.20
CA GLU A 35 -5.98 9.55 16.65
C GLU A 35 -6.28 10.29 17.96
N PRO A 36 -7.54 10.71 18.19
CA PRO A 36 -7.93 11.27 19.49
C PRO A 36 -7.67 10.23 20.58
N ASP A 37 -7.18 10.68 21.72
CA ASP A 37 -6.88 9.81 22.86
C ASP A 37 -8.16 9.09 23.31
N SER A 38 -8.16 7.76 23.19
CA SER A 38 -9.31 6.92 23.53
C SER A 38 -9.55 6.83 25.04
N TYR A 39 -8.63 7.29 25.88
CA TYR A 39 -8.75 7.28 27.34
C TYR A 39 -9.11 8.65 27.94
N SER A 40 -9.27 9.69 27.12
CA SER A 40 -9.60 11.03 27.60
C SER A 40 -10.95 11.12 28.33
N ASP A 41 -11.89 10.20 28.08
CA ASP A 41 -13.15 10.06 28.82
C ASP A 41 -13.02 9.26 30.14
N ASN A 42 -11.88 8.61 30.35
CA ASN A 42 -11.57 7.75 31.50
C ASN A 42 -10.65 8.41 32.53
N ASP A 43 -10.12 9.60 32.25
CA ASP A 43 -9.35 10.37 33.22
C ASP A 43 -10.29 10.77 34.39
N GLU A 44 -10.07 10.14 35.56
CA GLU A 44 -10.78 10.47 36.79
C GLU A 44 -10.56 11.97 37.13
N LYS A 45 -11.66 12.72 37.28
CA LYS A 45 -11.63 14.11 37.77
C LYS A 45 -11.27 14.20 39.24
#